data_AF-A0A959F8D1-F1
#
_entry.id   AF-A0A959F8D1-F1
#
_cell.length_a   1.000
_cell.length_b   1.000
_cell.length_c   1.000
_cell.angle_alpha   90.00
_cell.angle_beta   90.00
_cell.angle_gamma   90.00
#
_symmetry.space_group_name_H-M   'P 1'
#
loop_
_entity.id
_entity.type
_entity.pdbx_description
1 polymer ?
#
loop_
_entity_poly.entity_id
_entity_poly.type
_entity_poly.pdbx_seq_one_letter_code
_entity_poly.pdbx_strand_id
1 'polypeptide(L)'
;MPSYYKIIGGQRYDRKLLETAEQLTEGRGDGRISQKDAEIIWASIQDGSGITATEKRSVIYLIKTLNWSEKATLWINEQLDLRTETEDEEKSIDHIILVEFKLTQLAYQIDPVDVEEQEQLSGNRLKFTDALRSALDSILTSDSDRESPRFIIQQTFGLFPEEDTEAADKIMEHLREYLQQGELRLLPNEDWNDYDAEFDYNPPEERESADLNWVFSLYLPTLSDHLYWVIVPRDGETEAYVYGFN
;
A
#
# COMPACT_ATOMS: atom_id res chain seq x y z
N MET A 1 39.48 3.20 4.63
CA MET A 1 38.12 2.99 5.16
C MET A 1 37.80 1.51 5.06
N PRO A 2 37.25 0.87 6.09
CA PRO A 2 36.76 -0.49 5.95
C PRO A 2 35.72 -0.54 4.82
N SER A 3 35.62 -1.68 4.14
CA SER A 3 34.57 -1.91 3.13
C SER A 3 33.18 -1.77 3.80
N TYR A 4 32.12 -1.58 3.03
CA TYR A 4 30.76 -1.70 3.57
C TYR A 4 30.35 -3.17 3.78
N TYR A 5 30.98 -4.11 3.08
CA TYR A 5 30.60 -5.53 3.09
C TYR A 5 31.68 -6.47 3.61
N LYS A 6 31.29 -7.48 4.40
CA LYS A 6 32.14 -8.61 4.78
C LYS A 6 31.79 -9.80 3.90
N ILE A 7 32.80 -10.47 3.35
CA ILE A 7 32.60 -11.66 2.50
C ILE A 7 32.90 -12.89 3.34
N ILE A 8 31.93 -13.79 3.48
CA ILE A 8 32.07 -15.05 4.21
C ILE A 8 31.58 -16.15 3.28
N GLY A 9 32.44 -17.12 2.96
CA GLY A 9 32.09 -18.22 2.04
C GLY A 9 31.68 -17.76 0.63
N GLY A 10 32.28 -16.66 0.14
CA GLY A 10 31.94 -16.08 -1.18
C GLY A 10 30.68 -15.23 -1.21
N GLN A 11 29.93 -15.16 -0.11
CA GLN A 11 28.71 -14.37 -0.01
C GLN A 11 28.98 -13.04 0.70
N ARG A 12 28.37 -11.95 0.20
CA ARG A 12 28.43 -10.62 0.82
C ARG A 12 27.38 -10.48 1.92
N TYR A 13 27.84 -9.90 3.03
CA TYR A 13 27.06 -9.56 4.22
C TYR A 13 27.35 -8.11 4.62
N ASP A 14 26.39 -7.51 5.31
CA ASP A 14 26.53 -6.18 5.88
C ASP A 14 27.57 -6.20 7.00
N ARG A 15 28.63 -5.41 6.89
CA ARG A 15 29.69 -5.39 7.90
C ARG A 15 29.22 -4.79 9.23
N LYS A 16 28.47 -3.68 9.18
CA LYS A 16 28.02 -2.94 10.37
C LYS A 16 27.11 -3.83 11.22
N LEU A 17 26.23 -4.60 10.57
CA LEU A 17 25.35 -5.55 11.23
C LEU A 17 26.11 -6.65 11.97
N LEU A 18 27.09 -7.26 11.30
CA LEU A 18 27.90 -8.33 11.89
C LEU A 18 28.73 -7.83 13.06
N GLU A 19 29.33 -6.65 12.94
CA GLU A 19 30.13 -6.03 14.01
C GLU A 19 29.26 -5.62 15.21
N THR A 20 28.04 -5.13 14.94
CA THR A 20 27.07 -4.79 15.99
C THR A 20 26.67 -6.04 16.78
N ALA A 21 26.34 -7.13 16.10
CA ALA A 21 25.99 -8.39 16.77
C ALA A 21 27.17 -8.97 17.57
N GLU A 22 28.40 -8.89 17.05
CA GLU A 22 29.61 -9.30 17.75
C GLU A 22 29.79 -8.51 19.06
N GLN A 23 29.68 -7.19 19.01
CA GLN A 23 29.78 -6.30 20.19
C GLN A 23 28.71 -6.57 21.25
N LEU A 24 27.50 -6.94 20.84
CA LEU A 24 26.41 -7.26 21.77
C LEU A 24 26.65 -8.59 22.50
N THR A 25 27.39 -9.52 21.88
CA THR A 25 27.75 -10.81 22.49
C THR A 25 29.08 -10.82 23.25
N GLU A 26 29.98 -9.88 22.97
CA GLU A 26 31.34 -9.88 23.54
C GLU A 26 31.34 -9.49 25.03
N GLY A 27 31.89 -10.37 25.87
CA GLY A 27 32.15 -10.09 27.28
C GLY A 27 30.92 -9.90 28.17
N ARG A 28 29.72 -10.22 27.70
CA ARG A 28 28.45 -10.01 28.40
C ARG A 28 27.72 -11.33 28.71
N GLY A 29 27.36 -11.53 29.98
CA GLY A 29 26.42 -12.57 30.41
C GLY A 29 26.80 -13.98 29.97
N ASP A 30 25.82 -14.70 29.41
CA ASP A 30 26.01 -16.05 28.84
C ASP A 30 26.24 -16.04 27.32
N GLY A 31 26.54 -14.86 26.75
CA GLY A 31 26.87 -14.69 25.33
C GLY A 31 25.68 -14.84 24.37
N ARG A 32 24.43 -14.82 24.86
CA ARG A 32 23.24 -14.88 24.00
C ARG A 32 22.76 -13.50 23.59
N ILE A 33 22.20 -13.43 22.38
CA ILE A 33 21.40 -12.29 21.91
C ILE A 33 20.05 -12.31 22.66
N SER A 34 19.83 -11.30 23.50
CA SER A 34 18.53 -11.05 24.12
C SER A 34 17.57 -10.34 23.15
N GLN A 35 16.28 -10.24 23.49
CA GLN A 35 15.32 -9.52 22.66
C GLN A 35 15.73 -8.04 22.47
N LYS A 36 16.27 -7.39 23.50
CA LYS A 36 16.77 -6.00 23.39
C LYS A 36 17.95 -5.88 22.43
N ASP A 37 18.81 -6.90 22.39
CA ASP A 37 19.92 -6.94 21.45
C ASP A 37 19.40 -7.16 20.01
N ALA A 38 18.34 -7.97 19.84
CA ALA A 38 17.66 -8.15 18.56
C ALA A 38 17.04 -6.84 18.05
N GLU A 39 16.39 -6.06 18.92
CA GLU A 39 15.84 -4.74 18.60
C GLU A 39 16.92 -3.77 18.10
N ILE A 40 18.11 -3.77 18.73
CA ILE A 40 19.26 -2.97 18.29
C ILE A 40 19.74 -3.41 16.90
N ILE A 41 19.83 -4.73 16.66
CA ILE A 41 20.21 -5.29 15.36
C ILE A 41 19.18 -4.88 14.29
N TRP A 42 17.89 -4.95 14.59
CA TRP A 42 16.82 -4.60 13.66
C TRP A 42 16.78 -3.10 13.35
N ALA A 43 16.90 -2.24 14.36
CA ALA A 43 16.96 -0.79 14.14
C ALA A 43 18.14 -0.39 13.24
N SER A 44 19.25 -1.16 13.27
CA SER A 44 20.42 -0.87 12.44
C SER A 44 20.23 -1.12 10.93
N ILE A 45 19.17 -1.82 10.52
CA ILE A 45 18.78 -2.04 9.10
C ILE A 45 17.59 -1.18 8.66
N GLN A 46 16.93 -0.47 9.59
CA GLN A 46 15.84 0.46 9.27
C GLN A 46 16.32 1.89 8.97
N ASP A 47 17.63 2.15 8.99
CA ASP A 47 18.26 3.48 8.80
C ASP A 47 18.24 3.99 7.34
N GLY A 48 17.47 3.35 6.45
CA GLY A 48 17.43 3.62 5.01
C GLY A 48 16.06 3.39 4.39
N SER A 49 15.96 3.53 3.06
CA SER A 49 14.72 3.41 2.27
C SER A 49 14.20 1.96 2.12
N GLY A 50 14.29 1.17 3.19
CA GLY A 50 13.93 -0.25 3.24
C GLY A 50 15.11 -1.20 3.48
N ILE A 51 14.80 -2.45 3.79
CA ILE A 51 15.78 -3.51 4.06
C ILE A 51 16.27 -4.10 2.74
N THR A 52 17.58 -4.06 2.50
CA THR A 52 18.19 -4.66 1.31
C THR A 52 18.27 -6.19 1.41
N ALA A 53 18.37 -6.86 0.27
CA ALA A 53 18.63 -8.31 0.23
C ALA A 53 19.94 -8.72 0.93
N THR A 54 20.90 -7.79 1.07
CA THR A 54 22.15 -8.06 1.80
C THR A 54 21.95 -7.96 3.31
N GLU A 55 21.17 -7.00 3.80
CA GLU A 55 20.80 -6.89 5.21
C GLU A 55 19.94 -8.08 5.66
N LYS A 56 18.88 -8.43 4.91
CA LYS A 56 18.05 -9.61 5.20
C LYS A 56 18.88 -10.89 5.29
N ARG A 57 19.80 -11.09 4.35
CA ARG A 57 20.74 -12.22 4.37
C ARG A 57 21.66 -12.20 5.59
N SER A 58 22.07 -11.02 6.02
CA SER A 58 22.96 -10.85 7.18
C SER A 58 22.23 -11.14 8.48
N VAL A 59 20.98 -10.71 8.64
CA VAL A 59 20.13 -11.09 9.78
C VAL A 59 19.94 -12.61 9.82
N ILE A 60 19.57 -13.23 8.70
CA ILE A 60 19.42 -14.69 8.60
C ILE A 60 20.72 -15.42 8.96
N TYR A 61 21.87 -14.88 8.54
CA TYR A 61 23.17 -15.43 8.93
C TYR A 61 23.38 -15.35 10.44
N LEU A 62 23.14 -14.19 11.06
CA LEU A 62 23.28 -14.01 12.52
C LEU A 62 22.37 -14.94 13.32
N ILE A 63 21.11 -15.13 12.90
CA ILE A 63 20.17 -16.08 13.51
C ILE A 63 20.73 -17.50 13.48
N LYS A 64 21.38 -17.89 12.37
CA LYS A 64 21.96 -19.23 12.20
C LYS A 64 23.27 -19.45 12.94
N THR A 65 24.05 -18.41 13.18
CA THR A 65 25.43 -18.55 13.69
C THR A 65 25.62 -18.15 15.15
N LEU A 66 24.77 -17.26 15.68
CA LEU A 66 24.86 -16.84 17.08
C LEU A 66 23.90 -17.63 17.96
N ASN A 67 24.09 -17.55 19.26
CA ASN A 67 23.15 -18.11 20.23
C ASN A 67 22.13 -17.03 20.60
N TRP A 68 20.85 -17.34 20.45
CA TRP A 68 19.75 -16.41 20.72
C TRP A 68 18.92 -16.94 21.88
N SER A 69 18.38 -16.03 22.68
CA SER A 69 17.29 -16.40 23.57
C SER A 69 16.04 -16.71 22.75
N GLU A 70 15.18 -17.61 23.26
CA GLU A 70 13.93 -17.98 22.59
C GLU A 70 13.07 -16.75 22.24
N LYS A 71 12.95 -15.81 23.18
CA LYS A 71 12.24 -14.54 22.96
C LYS A 71 12.83 -13.72 21.81
N ALA A 72 14.16 -13.65 21.72
CA ALA A 72 14.84 -12.91 20.65
C ALA A 72 14.64 -13.59 19.29
N THR A 73 14.69 -14.92 19.24
CA THR A 73 14.44 -15.70 18.02
C THR A 73 13.01 -15.55 17.53
N LEU A 74 12.01 -15.61 18.42
CA LEU A 74 10.62 -15.40 18.04
C LEU A 74 10.43 -13.99 17.48
N TRP A 75 10.87 -12.98 18.22
CA TRP A 75 10.70 -11.58 17.84
C TRP A 75 11.35 -11.24 16.49
N ILE A 76 12.62 -11.64 16.26
CA ILE A 76 13.31 -11.29 15.00
C ILE A 76 12.73 -11.99 13.77
N ASN A 77 12.18 -13.21 13.93
CA ASN A 77 11.53 -13.92 12.83
C ASN A 77 10.19 -13.27 12.50
N GLU A 78 9.40 -12.89 13.52
CA GLU A 78 8.17 -12.12 13.34
C GLU A 78 8.42 -10.82 12.55
N GLN A 79 9.48 -10.08 12.89
CA GLN A 79 9.87 -8.89 12.12
C GLN A 79 10.26 -9.19 10.65
N LEU A 80 10.94 -10.31 10.40
CA LEU A 80 11.30 -10.74 9.04
C LEU A 80 10.08 -11.17 8.22
N ASP A 81 9.12 -11.85 8.86
CA ASP A 81 7.90 -12.33 8.22
C ASP A 81 7.00 -11.13 7.86
N LEU A 82 6.70 -10.25 8.82
CA LEU A 82 5.96 -9.00 8.59
C LEU A 82 6.56 -8.16 7.46
N ARG A 83 7.89 -8.03 7.42
CA ARG A 83 8.56 -7.32 6.32
C ARG A 83 8.40 -8.00 4.96
N THR A 84 8.38 -9.34 4.94
CA THR A 84 8.21 -10.08 3.68
C THR A 84 6.80 -9.93 3.14
N GLU A 85 5.80 -9.98 4.02
CA GLU A 85 4.39 -9.80 3.67
C GLU A 85 4.13 -8.40 3.11
N THR A 86 4.59 -7.36 3.81
CA THR A 86 4.49 -5.96 3.31
C THR A 86 5.17 -5.77 1.94
N GLU A 87 6.34 -6.36 1.71
CA GLU A 87 7.02 -6.28 0.39
C GLU A 87 6.26 -7.00 -0.73
N ASP A 88 5.58 -8.10 -0.44
CA ASP A 88 4.82 -8.85 -1.45
C ASP A 88 3.46 -8.19 -1.74
N GLU A 89 2.88 -7.51 -0.74
CA GLU A 89 1.70 -6.67 -0.90
C GLU A 89 2.00 -5.41 -1.72
N GLU A 90 3.07 -4.67 -1.39
CA GLU A 90 3.54 -3.52 -2.18
C GLU A 90 3.76 -3.91 -3.66
N LYS A 91 4.42 -5.05 -3.93
CA LYS A 91 4.59 -5.56 -5.30
C LYS A 91 3.27 -5.91 -5.98
N SER A 92 2.30 -6.41 -5.22
CA SER A 92 0.99 -6.76 -5.77
C SER A 92 0.21 -5.49 -6.16
N ILE A 93 0.28 -4.43 -5.34
CA ILE A 93 -0.28 -3.11 -5.65
C ILE A 93 0.37 -2.53 -6.90
N ASP A 94 1.70 -2.48 -6.94
CA ASP A 94 2.46 -2.01 -8.11
C ASP A 94 2.10 -2.80 -9.37
N HIS A 95 1.98 -4.13 -9.26
CA HIS A 95 1.59 -4.96 -10.38
C HIS A 95 0.21 -4.58 -10.91
N ILE A 96 -0.77 -4.41 -10.03
CA ILE A 96 -2.14 -4.04 -10.43
C ILE A 96 -2.15 -2.66 -11.09
N ILE A 97 -1.63 -1.63 -10.43
CA ILE A 97 -1.73 -0.25 -10.92
C ILE A 97 -0.86 -0.05 -12.17
N LEU A 98 0.41 -0.43 -12.11
CA LEU A 98 1.40 -0.07 -13.14
C LEU A 98 1.41 -1.05 -14.32
N VAL A 99 1.08 -2.33 -14.08
CA VAL A 99 1.18 -3.37 -15.11
C VAL A 99 -0.20 -3.78 -15.65
N GLU A 100 -1.13 -4.18 -14.78
CA GLU A 100 -2.47 -4.62 -15.20
C GLU A 100 -3.26 -3.43 -15.77
N PHE A 101 -3.36 -2.34 -15.01
CA PHE A 101 -4.10 -1.15 -15.40
C PHE A 101 -3.28 -0.11 -16.18
N LYS A 102 -1.95 -0.26 -16.26
CA LYS A 102 -1.05 0.63 -17.02
C LYS A 102 -1.10 2.10 -16.60
N LEU A 103 -1.34 2.37 -15.31
CA LEU A 103 -1.40 3.72 -14.74
C LEU A 103 -0.05 4.10 -14.15
N THR A 104 0.99 4.17 -14.99
CA THR A 104 2.39 4.25 -14.54
C THR A 104 2.80 5.56 -13.85
N GLN A 105 1.97 6.60 -13.92
CA GLN A 105 2.21 7.91 -13.31
C GLN A 105 1.14 8.29 -12.27
N LEU A 106 0.12 7.44 -12.05
CA LEU A 106 -0.85 7.67 -10.99
C LEU A 106 -0.12 7.57 -9.65
N ALA A 107 -0.13 8.65 -8.87
CA ALA A 107 0.34 8.58 -7.49
C ALA A 107 -0.68 7.77 -6.68
N TYR A 108 -0.21 7.00 -5.71
CA TYR A 108 -1.09 6.30 -4.79
C TYR A 108 -0.55 6.33 -3.36
N GLN A 109 -1.48 6.36 -2.39
CA GLN A 109 -1.22 6.28 -0.96
C GLN A 109 -2.04 5.13 -0.39
N ILE A 110 -1.40 3.98 -0.19
CA ILE A 110 -2.03 2.76 0.32
C ILE A 110 -1.08 2.22 1.38
N ASP A 111 -1.46 2.34 2.64
CA ASP A 111 -0.67 1.81 3.76
C ASP A 111 -0.94 0.30 3.91
N PRO A 112 0.07 -0.57 3.78
CA PRO A 112 -0.11 -2.01 3.99
C PRO A 112 -0.71 -2.37 5.36
N VAL A 113 -0.46 -1.55 6.40
CA VAL A 113 -1.06 -1.78 7.73
C VAL A 113 -2.57 -1.57 7.69
N ASP A 114 -3.04 -0.48 7.06
CA ASP A 114 -4.47 -0.23 6.89
C ASP A 114 -5.13 -1.35 6.06
N VAL A 115 -4.42 -1.86 5.05
CA VAL A 115 -4.90 -2.98 4.24
C VAL A 115 -5.08 -4.23 5.11
N GLU A 116 -4.06 -4.63 5.87
CA GLU A 116 -4.12 -5.81 6.73
C GLU A 116 -5.26 -5.71 7.75
N GLU A 117 -5.38 -4.58 8.45
CA GLU A 117 -6.43 -4.35 9.44
C GLU A 117 -7.82 -4.41 8.82
N GLN A 118 -8.01 -3.78 7.66
CA GLN A 118 -9.28 -3.78 6.93
C GLN A 118 -9.65 -5.15 6.36
N GLU A 119 -8.66 -5.96 5.94
CA GLU A 119 -8.92 -7.33 5.47
C GLU A 119 -9.55 -8.20 6.58
N GLN A 120 -9.24 -7.93 7.85
CA GLN A 120 -9.73 -8.67 9.01
C GLN A 120 -11.10 -8.22 9.52
N LEU A 121 -11.70 -7.17 8.94
CA LEU A 121 -12.99 -6.66 9.38
C LEU A 121 -14.10 -7.71 9.26
N SER A 122 -14.97 -7.74 10.28
CA SER A 122 -16.08 -8.69 10.31
C SER A 122 -17.05 -8.43 9.17
N GLY A 123 -17.25 -9.40 8.30
CA GLY A 123 -18.14 -9.26 7.15
C GLY A 123 -17.41 -8.92 5.85
N ASN A 124 -16.09 -8.65 5.90
CA ASN A 124 -15.29 -8.53 4.70
C ASN A 124 -15.22 -9.88 3.95
N ARG A 125 -15.62 -9.86 2.68
CA ARG A 125 -15.58 -11.02 1.77
C ARG A 125 -14.69 -10.78 0.56
N LEU A 126 -14.12 -9.58 0.44
CA LEU A 126 -13.31 -9.17 -0.68
C LEU A 126 -11.87 -8.94 -0.23
N LYS A 127 -10.93 -9.63 -0.90
CA LYS A 127 -9.49 -9.37 -0.78
C LYS A 127 -9.19 -7.95 -1.24
N PHE A 128 -8.24 -7.28 -0.60
CA PHE A 128 -7.90 -5.90 -0.96
C PHE A 128 -7.47 -5.77 -2.43
N THR A 129 -6.68 -6.72 -2.94
CA THR A 129 -6.26 -6.70 -4.35
C THR A 129 -7.45 -6.78 -5.33
N ASP A 130 -8.51 -7.51 -5.00
CA ASP A 130 -9.73 -7.57 -5.82
C ASP A 130 -10.57 -6.30 -5.67
N ALA A 131 -10.57 -5.71 -4.47
CA ALA A 131 -11.19 -4.40 -4.24
C ALA A 131 -10.49 -3.29 -5.04
N LEU A 132 -9.15 -3.27 -5.05
CA LEU A 132 -8.36 -2.31 -5.83
C LEU A 132 -8.62 -2.45 -7.34
N ARG A 133 -8.68 -3.68 -7.87
CA ARG A 133 -9.06 -3.91 -9.27
C ARG A 133 -10.45 -3.39 -9.58
N SER A 134 -11.41 -3.64 -8.69
CA SER A 134 -12.81 -3.18 -8.85
C SER A 134 -12.91 -1.66 -8.79
N ALA A 135 -12.15 -1.02 -7.89
CA ALA A 135 -12.06 0.43 -7.82
C ALA A 135 -11.50 1.01 -9.12
N LEU A 136 -10.34 0.53 -9.59
CA LEU A 136 -9.72 1.03 -10.81
C LEU A 136 -10.57 0.78 -12.06
N ASP A 137 -11.27 -0.36 -12.13
CA ASP A 137 -12.21 -0.64 -13.22
C ASP A 137 -13.37 0.36 -13.20
N SER A 138 -14.01 0.55 -12.03
CA SER A 138 -15.13 1.48 -11.88
C SER A 138 -14.76 2.92 -12.24
N ILE A 139 -13.55 3.39 -11.91
CA ILE A 139 -13.05 4.69 -12.35
C ILE A 139 -13.07 4.78 -13.88
N LEU A 140 -12.57 3.76 -14.56
CA LEU A 140 -12.39 3.75 -16.01
C LEU A 140 -13.68 3.50 -16.80
N THR A 141 -14.65 2.81 -16.20
CA THR A 141 -15.80 2.24 -16.91
C THR A 141 -17.17 2.74 -16.42
N SER A 142 -17.29 3.20 -15.17
CA SER A 142 -18.60 3.54 -14.59
C SER A 142 -19.15 4.87 -15.11
N ASP A 143 -20.42 4.85 -15.50
CA ASP A 143 -21.21 6.01 -15.93
C ASP A 143 -22.36 6.32 -14.95
N SER A 144 -22.29 5.82 -13.70
CA SER A 144 -23.40 5.85 -12.75
C SER A 144 -23.70 7.23 -12.16
N ASP A 145 -22.69 8.10 -12.04
CA ASP A 145 -22.80 9.41 -11.39
C ASP A 145 -22.49 10.57 -12.34
N ARG A 146 -23.25 11.65 -12.20
CA ARG A 146 -23.18 12.85 -13.06
C ARG A 146 -22.07 13.81 -12.66
N GLU A 147 -21.43 13.58 -11.53
CA GLU A 147 -20.23 14.31 -11.10
C GLU A 147 -19.00 13.40 -11.14
N SER A 148 -19.11 12.17 -11.69
CA SER A 148 -17.97 11.26 -11.85
C SER A 148 -16.92 11.81 -12.84
N PRO A 149 -15.64 11.41 -12.72
CA PRO A 149 -14.59 11.85 -13.64
C PRO A 149 -14.94 11.55 -15.10
N ARG A 150 -15.55 10.38 -15.32
CA ARG A 150 -15.92 9.89 -16.64
C ARG A 150 -17.03 10.75 -17.26
N PHE A 151 -18.05 11.10 -16.47
CA PHE A 151 -19.11 12.00 -16.92
C PHE A 151 -18.59 13.41 -17.23
N ILE A 152 -17.69 13.95 -16.39
CA ILE A 152 -17.08 15.27 -16.63
C ILE A 152 -16.31 15.29 -17.95
N ILE A 153 -15.51 14.26 -18.23
CA ILE A 153 -14.82 14.10 -19.52
C ILE A 153 -15.82 14.00 -20.67
N GLN A 154 -16.88 13.19 -20.49
CA GLN A 154 -17.94 13.04 -21.49
C GLN A 154 -18.52 14.39 -21.90
N GLN A 155 -18.89 15.24 -20.92
CA GLN A 155 -19.46 16.56 -21.18
C GLN A 155 -18.44 17.54 -21.75
N THR A 156 -17.20 17.52 -21.23
CA THR A 156 -16.14 18.44 -21.63
C THR A 156 -15.75 18.26 -23.09
N PHE A 157 -15.68 17.01 -23.56
CA PHE A 157 -15.25 16.68 -24.92
C PHE A 157 -16.41 16.36 -25.87
N GLY A 158 -17.65 16.35 -25.38
CA GLY A 158 -18.84 16.04 -26.19
C GLY A 158 -18.84 14.62 -26.73
N LEU A 159 -18.37 13.65 -25.93
CA LEU A 159 -18.19 12.25 -26.34
C LEU A 159 -19.40 11.43 -25.90
N PHE A 160 -20.38 11.22 -26.76
CA PHE A 160 -21.61 10.49 -26.39
C PHE A 160 -21.61 9.09 -26.99
N PRO A 161 -21.57 8.00 -26.18
CA PRO A 161 -21.59 6.62 -26.69
C PRO A 161 -22.80 6.26 -27.54
N GLU A 162 -23.91 6.99 -27.39
CA GLU A 162 -25.10 6.84 -28.24
C GLU A 162 -24.91 7.38 -29.67
N GLU A 163 -23.97 8.31 -29.85
CA GLU A 163 -23.73 9.03 -31.11
C GLU A 163 -22.43 8.59 -31.80
N ASP A 164 -21.41 8.22 -31.01
CA ASP A 164 -20.11 7.76 -31.47
C ASP A 164 -19.72 6.45 -30.76
N THR A 165 -19.60 5.37 -31.55
CA THR A 165 -19.22 4.04 -31.04
C THR A 165 -17.81 4.00 -30.46
N GLU A 166 -16.96 4.97 -30.80
CA GLU A 166 -15.61 5.13 -30.25
C GLU A 166 -15.58 6.08 -29.03
N ALA A 167 -16.70 6.72 -28.65
CA ALA A 167 -16.72 7.67 -27.55
C ALA A 167 -16.25 7.03 -26.23
N ALA A 168 -16.66 5.79 -25.96
CA ALA A 168 -16.26 5.09 -24.74
C ALA A 168 -14.73 4.93 -24.64
N ASP A 169 -14.08 4.60 -25.76
CA ASP A 169 -12.61 4.46 -25.83
C ASP A 169 -11.92 5.81 -25.69
N LYS A 170 -12.42 6.85 -26.36
CA LYS A 170 -11.87 8.23 -26.26
C LYS A 170 -12.00 8.80 -24.86
N ILE A 171 -13.12 8.55 -24.17
CA ILE A 171 -13.30 8.95 -22.77
C ILE A 171 -12.27 8.24 -21.89
N MET A 172 -12.07 6.93 -22.09
CA MET A 172 -11.09 6.15 -21.33
C MET A 172 -9.66 6.65 -21.58
N GLU A 173 -9.32 7.02 -22.82
CA GLU A 173 -8.02 7.61 -23.17
C GLU A 173 -7.79 8.93 -22.43
N HIS A 174 -8.74 9.87 -22.49
CA HIS A 174 -8.64 11.12 -21.74
C HIS A 174 -8.56 10.88 -20.23
N LEU A 175 -9.34 9.96 -19.68
CA LEU A 175 -9.32 9.68 -18.26
C LEU A 175 -7.95 9.15 -17.82
N ARG A 176 -7.32 8.30 -18.64
CA ARG A 176 -5.94 7.85 -18.40
C ARG A 176 -4.93 9.00 -18.45
N GLU A 177 -5.15 10.04 -19.24
CA GLU A 177 -4.31 11.24 -19.25
C GLU A 177 -4.44 12.03 -17.94
N TYR A 178 -5.67 12.22 -17.45
CA TYR A 178 -5.92 12.90 -16.18
C TYR A 178 -5.38 12.11 -14.98
N LEU A 179 -5.55 10.78 -14.98
CA LEU A 179 -5.04 9.90 -13.93
C LEU A 179 -3.51 9.94 -13.79
N GLN A 180 -2.76 10.27 -14.85
CA GLN A 180 -1.29 10.45 -14.75
C GLN A 180 -0.87 11.61 -13.85
N GLN A 181 -1.78 12.52 -13.54
CA GLN A 181 -1.57 13.65 -12.63
C GLN A 181 -2.46 13.55 -11.39
N GLY A 182 -3.09 12.39 -11.21
CA GLY A 182 -3.99 12.12 -10.10
C GLY A 182 -3.29 11.47 -8.92
N GLU A 183 -4.05 11.36 -7.84
CA GLU A 183 -3.65 10.66 -6.63
C GLU A 183 -4.80 9.80 -6.11
N LEU A 184 -4.54 8.50 -5.90
CA LEU A 184 -5.49 7.54 -5.32
C LEU A 184 -5.06 7.19 -3.89
N ARG A 185 -5.91 7.43 -2.90
CA ARG A 185 -5.63 7.11 -1.49
C ARG A 185 -6.67 6.13 -0.95
N LEU A 186 -6.23 5.03 -0.33
CA LEU A 186 -7.10 4.21 0.50
C LEU A 186 -7.39 4.98 1.80
N LEU A 187 -8.67 5.10 2.16
CA LEU A 187 -9.04 5.73 3.44
C LEU A 187 -8.97 4.72 4.59
N PRO A 188 -8.52 5.15 5.79
CA PRO A 188 -8.42 4.26 6.95
C PRO A 188 -9.81 3.88 7.49
N ASN A 189 -9.87 2.80 8.26
CA ASN A 189 -11.14 2.34 8.85
C ASN A 189 -11.51 3.15 10.10
N GLU A 190 -12.04 4.34 9.87
CA GLU A 190 -12.46 5.29 10.91
C GLU A 190 -13.96 5.58 10.83
N ASP A 191 -14.55 6.09 11.92
CA ASP A 191 -15.92 6.60 11.89
C ASP A 191 -15.95 8.00 11.28
N TRP A 192 -16.10 8.07 9.96
CA TRP A 192 -16.16 9.32 9.20
C TRP A 192 -17.38 10.18 9.50
N ASN A 193 -18.38 9.65 10.21
CA ASN A 193 -19.57 10.40 10.59
C ASN A 193 -19.43 11.05 11.99
N ASP A 194 -18.29 10.88 12.66
CA ASP A 194 -17.99 11.58 13.91
C ASP A 194 -17.68 13.05 13.64
N TYR A 195 -18.64 13.93 13.96
CA TYR A 195 -18.52 15.37 13.78
C TYR A 195 -17.46 16.04 14.66
N ASP A 196 -16.98 15.34 15.70
CA ASP A 196 -15.92 15.83 16.58
C ASP A 196 -14.52 15.36 16.13
N ALA A 197 -14.43 14.48 15.12
CA ALA A 197 -13.17 14.00 14.59
C ALA A 197 -12.54 15.00 13.60
N GLU A 198 -11.22 15.20 13.72
CA GLU A 198 -10.42 15.98 12.77
C GLU A 198 -9.63 15.04 11.86
N PHE A 199 -9.98 15.00 10.57
CA PHE A 199 -9.30 14.20 9.56
C PHE A 199 -8.28 15.04 8.78
N ASP A 200 -7.16 14.43 8.38
CA ASP A 200 -6.20 15.05 7.45
C ASP A 200 -6.59 14.87 5.97
N TYR A 201 -7.77 14.28 5.73
CA TYR A 201 -8.38 14.01 4.44
C TYR A 201 -9.86 14.40 4.46
N ASN A 202 -10.48 14.47 3.28
CA ASN A 202 -11.92 14.69 3.17
C ASN A 202 -12.65 13.33 3.25
N PRO A 203 -13.50 13.10 4.27
CA PRO A 203 -14.28 11.88 4.38
C PRO A 203 -15.27 11.76 3.20
N PRO A 204 -15.68 10.54 2.84
CA PRO A 204 -16.69 10.34 1.80
C PRO A 204 -18.05 10.91 2.22
N GLU A 205 -18.81 11.32 1.22
CA GLU A 205 -20.18 11.82 1.39
C GLU A 205 -21.19 10.66 1.45
N GLU A 206 -22.49 10.97 1.40
CA GLU A 206 -23.58 9.98 1.31
C GLU A 206 -23.68 8.96 2.47
N ARG A 207 -22.98 9.21 3.59
CA ARG A 207 -22.91 8.32 4.77
C ARG A 207 -22.28 6.96 4.47
N GLU A 208 -21.29 6.96 3.59
CA GLU A 208 -20.43 5.80 3.38
C GLU A 208 -19.76 5.36 4.69
N SER A 209 -19.43 4.07 4.77
CA SER A 209 -18.87 3.46 5.97
C SER A 209 -17.69 2.56 5.61
N ALA A 210 -16.56 2.77 6.29
CA ALA A 210 -15.38 1.94 6.15
C ALA A 210 -15.62 0.48 6.58
N ASP A 211 -16.57 0.24 7.50
CA ASP A 211 -16.95 -1.11 7.93
C ASP A 211 -17.62 -1.92 6.82
N LEU A 212 -18.32 -1.24 5.89
CA LEU A 212 -19.08 -1.87 4.82
C LEU A 212 -18.34 -1.85 3.49
N ASN A 213 -17.48 -0.86 3.28
CA ASN A 213 -16.86 -0.56 2.00
C ASN A 213 -15.34 -0.42 2.14
N TRP A 214 -14.60 -0.91 1.15
CA TRP A 214 -13.29 -0.35 0.84
C TRP A 214 -13.54 0.99 0.15
N VAL A 215 -12.97 2.07 0.68
CA VAL A 215 -13.17 3.42 0.13
C VAL A 215 -11.85 4.04 -0.26
N PHE A 216 -11.79 4.53 -1.50
CA PHE A 216 -10.66 5.28 -2.00
C PHE A 216 -11.08 6.71 -2.29
N SER A 217 -10.30 7.69 -1.85
CA SER A 217 -10.40 9.04 -2.39
C SER A 217 -9.54 9.15 -3.64
N LEU A 218 -10.06 9.79 -4.68
CA LEU A 218 -9.36 10.07 -5.92
C LEU A 218 -9.29 11.59 -6.11
N TYR A 219 -8.09 12.13 -6.27
CA TYR A 219 -7.85 13.54 -6.55
C TYR A 219 -7.36 13.72 -7.98
N LEU A 220 -8.05 14.56 -8.78
CA LEU A 220 -7.74 14.82 -10.19
C LEU A 220 -7.59 16.34 -10.42
N PRO A 221 -6.47 16.96 -10.02
CA PRO A 221 -6.31 18.42 -9.98
C PRO A 221 -6.43 19.11 -11.34
N THR A 222 -6.17 18.38 -12.43
CA THR A 222 -6.21 18.92 -13.79
C THR A 222 -7.54 18.69 -14.49
N LEU A 223 -8.43 17.88 -13.92
CA LEU A 223 -9.76 17.62 -14.46
C LEU A 223 -10.79 18.63 -13.91
N SER A 224 -10.87 18.75 -12.57
CA SER A 224 -11.85 19.57 -11.87
C SER A 224 -11.39 19.89 -10.44
N ASP A 225 -12.13 20.77 -9.77
CA ASP A 225 -12.04 21.03 -8.33
C ASP A 225 -12.79 20.01 -7.45
N HIS A 226 -13.53 19.08 -8.06
CA HIS A 226 -14.31 18.07 -7.34
C HIS A 226 -13.42 17.11 -6.55
N LEU A 227 -13.97 16.65 -5.42
CA LEU A 227 -13.50 15.48 -4.70
C LEU A 227 -14.19 14.25 -5.27
N TYR A 228 -13.47 13.14 -5.41
CA TYR A 228 -14.03 11.89 -5.87
C TYR A 228 -13.83 10.79 -4.84
N TRP A 229 -14.83 9.95 -4.65
CA TRP A 229 -14.70 8.73 -3.87
C TRP A 229 -15.13 7.53 -4.69
N VAL A 230 -14.35 6.46 -4.54
CA VAL A 230 -14.58 5.17 -5.17
C VAL A 230 -14.95 4.19 -4.08
N ILE A 231 -16.16 3.67 -4.16
CA ILE A 231 -16.76 2.81 -3.15
C ILE A 231 -16.76 1.39 -3.69
N VAL A 232 -16.13 0.49 -2.95
CA VAL A 232 -16.12 -0.94 -3.27
C VAL A 232 -16.71 -1.71 -2.11
N PRO A 233 -17.97 -2.17 -2.22
CA PRO A 233 -18.61 -2.96 -1.19
C PRO A 233 -17.83 -4.22 -0.82
N ARG A 234 -17.67 -4.45 0.48
CA ARG A 234 -16.93 -5.59 1.02
C ARG A 234 -17.66 -6.92 0.87
N ASP A 235 -18.95 -6.90 0.49
CA ASP A 235 -19.77 -8.10 0.32
C ASP A 235 -19.33 -8.98 -0.86
N GLY A 236 -18.57 -8.42 -1.81
CA GLY A 236 -18.09 -9.08 -3.01
C GLY A 236 -19.19 -9.38 -4.04
N GLU A 237 -20.40 -8.86 -3.85
CA GLU A 237 -21.57 -9.07 -4.70
C GLU A 237 -22.05 -7.77 -5.34
N THR A 238 -21.98 -6.66 -4.60
CA THR A 238 -22.41 -5.34 -5.06
C THR A 238 -21.32 -4.67 -5.90
N GLU A 239 -21.70 -4.09 -7.04
CA GLU A 239 -20.77 -3.42 -7.95
C GLU A 239 -20.13 -2.19 -7.32
N ALA A 240 -18.86 -1.97 -7.63
CA ALA A 240 -18.14 -0.75 -7.25
C ALA A 240 -18.66 0.45 -8.05
N TYR A 241 -18.64 1.63 -7.43
CA TYR A 241 -19.05 2.89 -8.06
C TYR A 241 -18.15 4.04 -7.66
N VAL A 242 -18.16 5.09 -8.48
CA VAL A 242 -17.43 6.34 -8.25
C VAL A 242 -18.41 7.49 -8.39
N TYR A 243 -18.29 8.46 -7.49
CA TYR A 243 -19.05 9.71 -7.54
C TYR A 243 -18.16 10.90 -7.22
N GLY A 244 -18.58 12.09 -7.67
CA GLY A 244 -17.93 13.35 -7.36
C GLY A 244 -18.75 14.24 -6.44
N PHE A 245 -18.08 15.15 -5.74
CA PHE A 245 -18.71 16.18 -4.91
C PHE A 245 -17.97 17.50 -5.00
N ASN A 246 -18.72 18.61 -4.90
CA ASN A 246 -18.27 19.99 -5.05
C ASN A 246 -18.68 20.82 -3.83
#